data_AF-A0A2S6AHN3-F1
#
_entry.id   AF-A0A2S6AHN3-F1
#
_cell.length_a   1.000
_cell.length_b   1.000
_cell.length_c   1.000
_cell.angle_alpha   90.00
_cell.angle_beta   90.00
_cell.angle_gamma   90.00
#
_symmetry.space_group_name_H-M   'P 1'
#
loop_
_entity.id
_entity.type
_entity.pdbx_description
1 polymer ?
#
loop_
_entity_poly.entity_id
_entity_poly.type
_entity_poly.pdbx_seq_one_letter_code
_entity_poly.pdbx_strand_id
1 'polypeptide(L)'
;MVAELVADYEAGMSTPKLCKRYGLSKTSVLKLLREAGMKTRQRGLNDQQVAQAVELYNQGHSYAEIGRRLGKAKSSVREVLRRNIPINDLNL
;
A
#
# COMPACT_ATOMS: atom_id res chain seq x y z
N MET A 1 13.65 7.60 -21.72
CA MET A 1 13.48 6.44 -20.80
C MET A 1 12.85 6.83 -19.46
N VAL A 2 13.51 7.61 -18.59
CA VAL A 2 12.95 7.92 -17.24
C VAL A 2 11.65 8.73 -17.33
N ALA A 3 11.58 9.75 -18.20
CA ALA A 3 10.38 10.56 -18.39
C ALA A 3 9.16 9.75 -18.85
N GLU A 4 9.33 8.81 -19.78
CA GLU A 4 8.24 7.93 -20.23
C GLU A 4 7.77 6.97 -19.14
N LEU A 5 8.71 6.41 -18.36
CA LEU A 5 8.38 5.54 -17.23
C LEU A 5 7.55 6.29 -16.17
N VAL A 6 7.90 7.56 -15.91
CA VAL A 6 7.14 8.44 -15.00
C VAL A 6 5.76 8.75 -15.57
N ALA A 7 5.67 9.11 -16.86
CA ALA A 7 4.38 9.39 -17.51
C ALA A 7 3.44 8.16 -17.49
N ASP A 8 3.94 6.97 -17.79
CA ASP A 8 3.17 5.72 -17.66
C ASP A 8 2.73 5.46 -16.21
N TYR A 9 3.59 5.77 -15.24
CA TYR A 9 3.26 5.64 -13.82
C TYR A 9 2.16 6.62 -13.38
N GLU A 10 2.23 7.87 -13.82
CA GLU A 10 1.21 8.90 -13.57
C GLU A 10 -0.12 8.58 -14.26
N ALA A 11 -0.08 8.01 -15.46
CA ALA A 11 -1.24 7.46 -16.16
C ALA A 11 -1.86 6.25 -15.43
N GLY A 12 -1.31 5.84 -14.29
CA GLY A 12 -1.86 4.81 -13.42
C GLY A 12 -1.30 3.41 -13.68
N MET A 13 -0.27 3.28 -14.51
CA MET A 13 0.37 1.99 -14.73
C MET A 13 1.06 1.51 -13.46
N SER A 14 0.70 0.31 -13.02
CA SER A 14 1.30 -0.29 -11.83
C SER A 14 2.78 -0.65 -12.04
N THR A 15 3.58 -0.58 -10.97
CA THR A 15 5.01 -0.94 -10.99
C THR A 15 5.31 -2.32 -11.62
N PRO A 16 4.52 -3.40 -11.41
CA PRO A 16 4.76 -4.67 -12.11
C PRO A 16 4.56 -4.61 -13.63
N LYS A 17 3.61 -3.79 -14.10
CA LYS A 17 3.41 -3.56 -15.55
C LYS A 17 4.59 -2.77 -16.13
N LEU A 18 5.07 -1.76 -15.41
CA LEU A 18 6.29 -1.02 -15.77
C LEU A 18 7.51 -1.95 -15.85
N CYS A 19 7.71 -2.83 -14.86
CA CYS A 19 8.79 -3.82 -14.88
C CYS A 19 8.77 -4.68 -16.14
N LYS A 20 7.58 -5.18 -16.53
CA LYS A 20 7.42 -6.00 -17.74
C LYS A 20 7.64 -5.17 -19.02
N ARG A 21 7.10 -3.95 -19.09
CA ARG A 21 7.20 -3.08 -20.27
C ARG A 21 8.64 -2.65 -20.56
N TYR A 22 9.38 -2.28 -19.52
CA TYR A 22 10.73 -1.74 -19.64
C TYR A 22 11.83 -2.78 -19.40
N GLY A 23 11.48 -4.04 -19.10
CA GLY A 23 12.45 -5.10 -18.78
C GLY A 23 13.25 -4.83 -17.51
N LEU A 24 12.71 -4.02 -16.59
CA LEU A 24 13.41 -3.55 -15.40
C LEU A 24 13.01 -4.33 -14.16
N SER A 25 13.98 -4.53 -13.26
CA SER A 25 13.70 -5.03 -11.92
C SER A 25 12.80 -4.06 -11.15
N LYS A 26 12.03 -4.58 -10.18
CA LYS A 26 11.19 -3.76 -9.30
C LYS A 26 12.01 -2.68 -8.58
N THR A 27 13.21 -3.04 -8.11
CA THR A 27 14.12 -2.11 -7.45
C THR A 27 14.55 -0.99 -8.38
N SER A 28 14.89 -1.31 -9.64
CA SER A 28 15.28 -0.32 -10.65
C SER A 28 14.12 0.64 -10.95
N VAL A 29 12.90 0.13 -11.16
CA VAL A 29 11.72 0.98 -11.40
C VAL A 29 11.45 1.91 -10.21
N LEU A 30 11.49 1.40 -8.98
CA LEU A 30 11.26 2.21 -7.79
C LEU A 30 12.36 3.26 -7.57
N LYS A 31 13.63 2.93 -7.89
CA LYS A 31 14.75 3.87 -7.83
C LYS A 31 14.53 5.01 -8.83
N LEU A 32 14.22 4.70 -10.09
CA LEU A 32 13.96 5.70 -11.13
C LEU A 32 12.76 6.61 -10.78
N LEU A 33 11.67 6.03 -10.25
CA LEU A 33 10.52 6.82 -9.78
C LEU A 33 10.92 7.76 -8.64
N ARG A 34 11.72 7.28 -7.68
CA ARG A 34 12.18 8.10 -6.55
C ARG A 34 13.12 9.22 -6.99
N GLU A 35 14.06 8.94 -7.88
CA GLU A 35 14.98 9.93 -8.46
C GLU A 35 14.21 11.01 -9.25
N ALA A 36 13.10 10.63 -9.88
CA ALA A 36 12.17 11.55 -10.52
C ALA A 36 11.23 12.29 -9.55
N GLY A 37 11.43 12.14 -8.23
CA GLY A 37 10.60 12.81 -7.21
C GLY A 37 9.21 12.19 -7.00
N MET A 38 8.92 11.06 -7.64
CA MET A 38 7.61 10.40 -7.51
C MET A 38 7.48 9.73 -6.15
N LYS A 39 6.46 10.13 -5.39
CA LYS A 39 6.02 9.36 -4.22
C LYS A 39 5.42 8.06 -4.71
N THR A 40 6.14 6.96 -4.45
CA THR A 40 5.65 5.64 -4.83
C THR A 40 4.37 5.33 -4.04
N ARG A 41 3.30 4.96 -4.75
CA ARG A 41 2.08 4.37 -4.18
C ARG A 41 2.48 3.14 -3.39
N GLN A 42 2.58 3.28 -2.06
CA GLN A 42 2.77 2.15 -1.16
C GLN A 42 1.59 1.19 -1.35
N ARG A 43 1.92 -0.06 -1.67
CA ARG A 43 0.96 -1.16 -1.59
C ARG A 43 0.74 -1.46 -0.12
N GLY A 44 -0.53 -1.45 0.31
CA GLY A 44 -0.92 -1.64 1.70
C GLY A 44 -1.20 -0.33 2.43
N LEU A 45 -1.34 -0.43 3.75
CA LEU A 45 -1.41 0.70 4.65
C LEU A 45 0.02 1.18 4.92
N ASN A 46 0.25 2.49 4.87
CA ASN A 46 1.51 3.07 5.36
C ASN A 46 1.55 3.04 6.89
N ASP A 47 2.71 3.29 7.52
CA ASP A 47 2.86 3.16 8.98
C ASP A 47 1.85 4.01 9.77
N GLN A 48 1.53 5.21 9.28
CA GLN A 48 0.51 6.07 9.87
C GLN A 48 -0.91 5.47 9.75
N GLN A 49 -1.23 4.88 8.60
CA GLN A 49 -2.47 4.17 8.37
C GLN A 49 -2.54 2.87 9.17
N VAL A 50 -1.40 2.20 9.41
CA VAL A 50 -1.32 1.04 10.30
C VAL A 50 -1.67 1.48 11.72
N ALA A 51 -1.06 2.55 12.23
CA ALA A 51 -1.37 3.10 13.55
C ALA A 51 -2.86 3.46 13.68
N GLN A 52 -3.42 4.16 12.69
CA GLN A 52 -4.87 4.45 12.67
C GLN A 52 -5.73 3.18 12.59
N ALA A 53 -5.33 2.18 11.80
CA ALA A 53 -6.07 0.93 11.72
C ALA A 53 -6.10 0.18 13.06
N VAL A 54 -4.98 0.17 13.78
CA VAL A 54 -4.87 -0.45 15.11
C VAL A 54 -5.74 0.31 16.12
N GLU A 55 -5.68 1.64 16.12
CA GLU A 55 -6.51 2.47 17.01
C GLU A 55 -8.00 2.26 16.76
N LEU A 56 -8.43 2.30 15.49
CA LEU A 56 -9.82 2.05 15.12
C LEU A 56 -10.28 0.63 15.48
N TYR A 57 -9.40 -0.37 15.38
CA TYR A 57 -9.69 -1.73 15.80
C TYR A 57 -9.88 -1.82 17.32
N ASN A 58 -9.01 -1.18 18.09
CA ASN A 58 -9.14 -1.11 19.56
C ASN A 58 -10.41 -0.37 20.01
N GLN A 59 -10.95 0.52 19.18
CA GLN A 59 -12.25 1.17 19.38
C GLN A 59 -13.45 0.26 19.01
N GLY A 60 -13.21 -0.98 18.57
CA GLY A 60 -14.24 -1.96 18.23
C GLY A 60 -14.76 -1.88 16.79
N HIS A 61 -14.12 -1.13 15.90
CA HIS A 61 -14.54 -1.06 14.50
C HIS A 61 -14.18 -2.34 13.73
N SER A 62 -15.10 -2.75 12.85
CA SER A 62 -14.87 -3.90 11.97
C SER A 62 -13.81 -3.58 10.89
N TYR A 63 -13.13 -4.61 10.37
CA TYR A 63 -12.16 -4.44 9.27
C TYR A 63 -12.74 -3.75 8.03
N ALA A 64 -14.04 -3.93 7.77
CA ALA A 64 -14.72 -3.30 6.66
C ALA A 64 -14.89 -1.79 6.86
N GLU A 65 -15.23 -1.35 8.08
CA GLU A 65 -15.34 0.07 8.42
C GLU A 65 -13.99 0.76 8.41
N ILE A 66 -12.97 0.11 8.99
CA ILE A 66 -11.59 0.60 8.97
C ILE A 66 -11.10 0.76 7.53
N GLY A 67 -11.35 -0.24 6.69
CA GLY A 67 -11.02 -0.19 5.26
C GLY A 67 -11.70 0.98 4.55
N ARG A 68 -13.00 1.18 4.80
CA ARG A 68 -13.74 2.34 4.25
C ARG A 68 -13.15 3.68 4.68
N ARG A 69 -12.83 3.84 5.97
CA ARG A 69 -12.23 5.08 6.50
C ARG A 69 -10.83 5.37 5.93
N LEU A 70 -10.03 4.32 5.71
CA LEU A 70 -8.66 4.46 5.20
C LEU A 70 -8.55 4.41 3.67
N GLY A 71 -9.66 4.21 2.96
CA GLY A 71 -9.67 4.01 1.50
C GLY A 71 -8.94 2.73 1.07
N LYS A 72 -9.03 1.66 1.87
CA LYS A 72 -8.35 0.38 1.68
C LYS A 72 -9.34 -0.78 1.66
N ALA A 73 -8.97 -1.86 0.98
CA ALA A 73 -9.75 -3.09 1.01
C ALA A 73 -9.71 -3.72 2.42
N LYS A 74 -10.82 -4.32 2.84
CA LYS A 74 -10.91 -5.05 4.12
C LYS A 74 -9.82 -6.11 4.29
N SER A 75 -9.40 -6.74 3.19
CA SER A 75 -8.33 -7.76 3.16
C SER A 75 -6.97 -7.16 3.52
N SER A 76 -6.67 -5.95 3.03
CA SER A 76 -5.43 -5.24 3.37
C SER A 76 -5.40 -4.83 4.85
N VAL A 77 -6.53 -4.39 5.39
CA VAL A 77 -6.66 -4.08 6.82
C VAL A 77 -6.45 -5.33 7.66
N ARG A 78 -7.12 -6.44 7.33
CA ARG A 78 -6.96 -7.72 8.03
C ARG A 78 -5.51 -8.22 8.01
N GLU A 79 -4.83 -8.14 6.86
CA GLU A 79 -3.42 -8.57 6.74
C GLU A 79 -2.51 -7.75 7.64
N VAL A 80 -2.70 -6.42 7.66
CA VAL A 80 -1.91 -5.51 8.49
C VAL A 80 -2.17 -5.74 9.98
N LEU A 81 -3.43 -5.82 10.40
CA LEU A 81 -3.77 -6.00 11.81
C LEU A 81 -3.31 -7.35 12.34
N ARG A 82 -3.40 -8.43 11.56
CA ARG A 82 -2.83 -9.74 11.96
C ARG A 82 -1.33 -9.72 12.20
N ARG A 83 -0.59 -8.82 11.56
CA ARG A 83 0.86 -8.67 11.77
C ARG A 83 1.22 -7.78 12.96
N ASN A 84 0.30 -6.90 13.37
CA ASN A 84 0.56 -5.86 14.38
C ASN A 84 -0.17 -6.08 15.71
N ILE A 85 -1.22 -6.92 15.74
CA ILE A 85 -2.01 -7.20 16.93
C ILE A 85 -1.78 -8.67 17.36
N PRO A 86 -1.45 -8.94 18.63
CA PRO A 86 -1.33 -10.31 19.15
C PRO A 86 -2.68 -11.05 19.06
N ILE A 87 -2.61 -12.34 18.72
CA ILE A 87 -3.75 -13.20 18.32
C ILE A 87 -4.88 -13.28 19.38
N ASN A 88 -4.62 -12.91 20.64
CA ASN A 88 -5.59 -13.02 21.74
C ASN A 88 -6.77 -12.03 21.70
N ASP A 89 -6.71 -10.96 20.89
CA ASP A 89 -7.80 -9.97 20.75
C ASP A 89 -8.58 -10.10 19.43
N LEU A 90 -8.36 -11.17 18.66
CA LEU A 90 -9.16 -11.49 17.47
C LEU A 90 -10.47 -12.17 17.90
N ASN A 91 -11.34 -11.44 18.60
CA ASN A 91 -12.70 -11.91 18.83
C ASN A 91 -13.43 -11.98 17.48
N LEU A 92 -13.56 -13.20 16.99
CA LEU A 92 -14.27 -13.65 15.81
C LEU A 92 -15.51 -14.39 16.26
#